data_AF-G3IDK7-F1
#
_entry.id   AF-G3IDK7-F1
#
_cell.length_a   1.000
_cell.length_b   1.000
_cell.length_c   1.000
_cell.angle_alpha   90.00
_cell.angle_beta   90.00
_cell.angle_gamma   90.00
#
_symmetry.space_group_name_H-M   'P 1'
#
loop_
_entity.id
_entity.type
_entity.pdbx_description
1 polymer ?
#
loop_
_entity_poly.entity_id
_entity_poly.type
_entity_poly.pdbx_seq_one_letter_code
_entity_poly.pdbx_strand_id
1 'polypeptide(L)'
;MLWIPVPPALTLGEDEQDRTWDFLTVVGGSQAEAQGCFAEALQLQTRGDLYTVHADTWVQLWAGCGLDVTGPLALRQALRGSLYYLLSELPQPGTKGFINHGLSPGGLANGSQEECYWGHIFWDQDLWMFPNILMFHPEAARAILEYRVRTLGGALKNAQNLGYRGAKFAWESASTGLEVCPEDIYGIQEVHVNGAVVLAFQLYYHCTQDLQLFQEAGGWDVVSAVAEFWCSRVEWSPQEKMYHLKGED
;
A
#
# COMPACT_ATOMS: atom_id res chain seq x y z
N MET A 1 -17.35 10.12 10.63
CA MET A 1 -16.57 9.99 11.88
C MET A 1 -17.53 10.00 13.06
N LEU A 2 -17.32 9.11 14.03
CA LEU A 2 -18.08 9.03 15.28
C LEU A 2 -17.07 8.95 16.44
N TRP A 3 -17.36 9.55 17.59
CA TRP A 3 -16.45 9.52 18.73
C TRP A 3 -17.16 9.69 20.06
N ILE A 4 -16.51 9.25 21.14
CA ILE A 4 -16.88 9.55 22.52
C ILE A 4 -16.20 10.88 22.90
N PRO A 5 -16.95 11.91 23.33
CA PRO A 5 -16.35 13.15 23.81
C PRO A 5 -15.43 12.90 25.00
N VAL A 6 -14.21 13.43 24.94
CA VAL A 6 -13.28 13.43 26.07
C VAL A 6 -13.74 14.52 27.05
N PRO A 7 -14.02 14.20 28.33
CA PRO A 7 -14.42 15.21 29.30
C PRO A 7 -13.26 16.15 29.60
N PRO A 8 -13.54 17.40 30.02
CA PRO A 8 -12.50 18.39 30.31
C PRO A 8 -11.65 18.03 31.55
N ALA A 9 -12.12 17.11 32.39
CA ALA A 9 -11.40 16.60 33.55
C ALA A 9 -11.76 15.14 33.82
N LEU A 10 -10.80 14.40 34.36
CA LEU A 10 -10.96 13.04 34.88
C LEU A 10 -10.66 13.08 36.39
N THR A 11 -11.54 12.49 37.18
CA THR A 11 -11.41 12.50 38.64
C THR A 11 -11.27 11.07 39.14
N LEU A 12 -10.23 10.84 39.93
CA LEU A 12 -9.98 9.61 40.67
C LEU A 12 -10.64 9.74 42.05
N GLY A 13 -11.27 8.67 42.55
CA GLY A 13 -11.82 8.66 43.92
C GLY A 13 -10.72 8.80 44.99
N GLU A 14 -11.08 9.26 46.19
CA GLU A 14 -10.11 9.46 47.30
C GLU A 14 -9.34 8.20 47.69
N ASP A 15 -9.95 7.02 47.48
CA ASP A 15 -9.36 5.71 47.79
C ASP A 15 -8.87 4.93 46.54
N GLU A 16 -9.08 5.47 45.34
CA GLU A 16 -8.64 4.83 44.09
C GLU A 16 -7.15 5.16 43.83
N GLN A 17 -6.32 4.14 43.52
CA GLN A 17 -4.90 4.35 43.15
C GLN A 17 -4.70 4.53 41.65
N ASP A 18 -5.54 3.88 40.85
CA ASP A 18 -5.53 3.91 39.40
C ASP A 18 -6.94 3.69 38.84
N ARG A 19 -7.17 4.19 37.63
CA ARG A 19 -8.40 3.99 36.87
C ARG A 19 -8.13 4.16 35.37
N THR A 20 -8.83 3.38 34.55
CA THR A 20 -8.75 3.46 33.09
C THR A 20 -9.99 4.15 32.52
N TRP A 21 -9.79 5.06 31.57
CA TRP A 21 -10.84 5.69 30.79
C TRP A 21 -10.54 5.49 29.31
N ASP A 22 -11.51 4.93 28.59
CA ASP A 22 -11.38 4.64 27.17
C ASP A 22 -12.21 5.64 26.36
N PHE A 23 -11.61 6.23 25.33
CA PHE A 23 -12.28 7.13 24.41
C PHE A 23 -12.21 6.57 23.00
N LEU A 24 -13.38 6.26 22.43
CA LEU A 24 -13.47 5.65 21.11
C LEU A 24 -13.56 6.74 20.04
N THR A 25 -12.82 6.56 18.95
CA THR A 25 -12.95 7.33 17.72
C THR A 25 -12.99 6.36 16.55
N VAL A 26 -13.97 6.54 15.67
CA VAL A 26 -14.19 5.71 14.49
C VAL A 26 -14.29 6.59 13.26
N VAL A 27 -13.48 6.25 12.26
CA VAL A 27 -13.51 6.85 10.91
C VAL A 27 -13.92 5.75 9.95
N GLY A 28 -14.86 6.04 9.05
CA GLY A 28 -15.34 5.11 8.03
C GLY A 28 -15.64 5.87 6.74
N GLY A 29 -15.60 5.17 5.61
CA GLY A 29 -15.92 5.71 4.28
C GLY A 29 -17.41 5.98 4.09
N SER A 30 -18.28 5.42 4.95
CA SER A 30 -19.70 5.74 5.00
C SER A 30 -20.22 5.89 6.43
N GLN A 31 -21.39 6.52 6.58
CA GLN A 31 -22.04 6.62 7.89
C GLN A 31 -22.43 5.25 8.45
N ALA A 32 -22.93 4.34 7.60
CA ALA A 32 -23.33 3.00 8.03
C ALA A 32 -22.13 2.17 8.52
N GLU A 33 -21.00 2.24 7.81
CA GLU A 33 -19.75 1.61 8.22
C GLU A 33 -19.25 2.18 9.56
N ALA A 34 -19.21 3.50 9.70
CA ALA A 34 -18.79 4.14 10.93
C ALA A 34 -19.69 3.74 12.12
N GLN A 35 -21.00 3.65 11.92
CA GLN A 35 -21.94 3.20 12.95
C GLN A 35 -21.72 1.73 13.35
N GLY A 36 -21.49 0.85 12.37
CA GLY A 36 -21.19 -0.57 12.62
C GLY A 36 -19.92 -0.73 13.45
N CYS A 37 -18.82 -0.10 13.01
CA CYS A 37 -17.54 -0.16 13.72
C CYS A 37 -17.62 0.48 15.12
N PHE A 38 -18.38 1.57 15.28
CA PHE A 38 -18.56 2.20 16.59
C PHE A 38 -19.36 1.33 17.55
N ALA A 39 -20.38 0.61 17.07
CA ALA A 39 -21.14 -0.34 17.88
C ALA A 39 -20.27 -1.52 18.34
N GLU A 40 -19.43 -2.06 17.44
CA GLU A 40 -18.47 -3.12 17.78
C GLU A 40 -17.44 -2.63 18.81
N ALA A 41 -16.85 -1.45 18.60
CA ALA A 41 -15.89 -0.87 19.52
C ALA A 41 -16.51 -0.63 20.92
N LEU A 42 -17.77 -0.21 20.98
CA LEU A 42 -18.49 -0.03 22.25
C LEU A 42 -18.72 -1.38 22.97
N GLN A 43 -19.02 -2.45 22.23
CA GLN A 43 -19.14 -3.80 22.80
C GLN A 43 -17.80 -4.31 23.34
N LEU A 44 -16.70 -4.05 22.66
CA LEU A 44 -15.34 -4.40 23.12
C LEU A 44 -14.94 -3.60 24.36
N GLN A 45 -15.21 -2.29 24.36
CA GLN A 45 -14.98 -1.40 25.50
C GLN A 45 -15.78 -1.86 26.73
N THR A 46 -17.07 -2.18 26.56
CA THR A 46 -17.95 -2.63 27.65
C THR A 46 -17.46 -3.92 28.29
N ARG A 47 -16.83 -4.80 27.51
CA ARG A 47 -16.24 -6.05 28.01
C ARG A 47 -14.84 -5.87 28.63
N GLY A 48 -14.19 -4.72 28.42
CA GLY A 48 -12.79 -4.51 28.78
C GLY A 48 -11.80 -5.24 27.85
N ASP A 49 -12.25 -5.64 26.66
CA ASP A 49 -11.49 -6.50 25.74
C ASP A 49 -10.73 -5.71 24.66
N LEU A 50 -10.97 -4.40 24.53
CA LEU A 50 -10.49 -3.60 23.39
C LEU A 50 -8.96 -3.70 23.19
N TYR A 51 -8.19 -3.50 24.26
CA TYR A 51 -6.73 -3.62 24.22
C TYR A 51 -6.28 -5.06 23.97
N THR A 52 -6.88 -6.03 24.67
CA THR A 52 -6.49 -7.44 24.57
C THR A 52 -6.71 -7.98 23.18
N VAL A 53 -7.86 -7.68 22.55
CA VAL A 53 -8.16 -8.07 21.16
C VAL A 53 -7.14 -7.49 20.18
N HIS A 54 -6.75 -6.23 20.36
CA HIS A 54 -5.70 -5.60 19.56
C HIS A 54 -4.34 -6.29 19.75
N ALA A 55 -3.92 -6.49 21.00
CA ALA A 55 -2.65 -7.12 21.32
C ALA A 55 -2.57 -8.57 20.82
N ASP A 56 -3.64 -9.35 21.00
CA ASP A 56 -3.74 -10.73 20.52
C ASP A 56 -3.69 -10.78 18.99
N THR A 57 -4.32 -9.83 18.31
CA THR A 57 -4.25 -9.73 16.84
C THR A 57 -2.81 -9.49 16.36
N TRP A 58 -2.06 -8.62 17.04
CA TRP A 58 -0.64 -8.43 16.77
C TRP A 58 0.18 -9.69 17.05
N VAL A 59 -0.09 -10.40 18.15
CA VAL A 59 0.57 -11.68 18.46
C VAL A 59 0.36 -12.69 17.33
N GLN A 60 -0.87 -12.81 16.81
CA GLN A 60 -1.17 -13.70 15.69
C GLN A 60 -0.45 -13.26 14.41
N LEU A 61 -0.41 -11.96 14.12
CA LEU A 61 0.31 -11.44 12.96
C LEU A 61 1.81 -11.75 13.06
N TRP A 62 2.42 -11.48 14.22
CA TRP A 62 3.82 -11.79 14.48
C TRP A 62 4.14 -13.28 14.44
N ALA A 63 3.18 -14.16 14.74
CA ALA A 63 3.40 -15.60 14.61
C ALA A 63 3.61 -16.03 13.14
N GLY A 64 3.05 -15.28 12.17
CA GLY A 64 3.18 -15.57 10.74
C GLY A 64 4.42 -14.94 10.06
N CYS A 65 4.91 -13.81 10.58
CA CYS A 65 5.98 -13.02 9.92
C CYS A 65 7.14 -12.65 10.86
N GLY A 66 7.10 -13.07 12.12
CA GLY A 66 8.08 -12.69 13.13
C GLY A 66 9.48 -13.23 12.82
N LEU A 67 10.43 -12.30 12.69
CA LEU A 67 11.85 -12.62 12.56
C LEU A 67 12.52 -12.54 13.94
N ASP A 68 13.13 -13.65 14.37
CA ASP A 68 14.06 -13.65 15.50
C ASP A 68 15.49 -13.72 14.99
N VAL A 69 16.31 -12.76 15.41
CA VAL A 69 17.68 -12.60 14.93
C VAL A 69 18.61 -12.62 16.13
N THR A 70 19.53 -13.57 16.14
CA THR A 70 20.60 -13.57 17.15
C THR A 70 21.52 -12.38 16.89
N GLY A 71 21.70 -11.51 17.88
CA GLY A 71 22.54 -10.33 17.74
C GLY A 71 22.17 -9.19 18.69
N PRO A 72 22.75 -7.99 18.47
CA PRO A 72 22.48 -6.81 19.28
C PRO A 72 20.99 -6.47 19.35
N LEU A 73 20.53 -6.00 20.52
CA LEU A 73 19.13 -5.58 20.71
C LEU A 73 18.70 -4.52 19.69
N ALA A 74 19.59 -3.58 19.35
CA ALA A 74 19.31 -2.52 18.39
C ALA A 74 18.96 -3.06 16.99
N LEU A 75 19.63 -4.13 16.52
CA LEU A 75 19.32 -4.74 15.22
C LEU A 75 17.94 -5.39 15.24
N ARG A 76 17.61 -6.13 16.32
CA ARG A 76 16.28 -6.73 16.49
C ARG A 76 15.18 -5.67 16.54
N GLN A 77 15.43 -4.56 17.24
CA GLN A 77 14.49 -3.44 17.31
C GLN A 77 14.31 -2.76 15.95
N ALA A 78 15.39 -2.55 15.19
CA ALA A 78 15.30 -1.98 13.85
C ALA A 78 14.48 -2.86 12.91
N LEU A 79 14.75 -4.17 12.88
CA LEU A 79 14.01 -5.12 12.03
C LEU A 79 12.53 -5.20 12.41
N ARG A 80 12.22 -5.35 13.71
CA ARG A 80 10.84 -5.39 14.18
C ARG A 80 10.12 -4.06 13.96
N GLY A 81 10.81 -2.94 14.13
CA GLY A 81 10.28 -1.61 13.86
C GLY A 81 9.92 -1.44 12.39
N SER A 82 10.84 -1.76 11.47
CA SER A 82 10.59 -1.70 10.03
C SER A 82 9.40 -2.57 9.61
N LEU A 83 9.32 -3.80 10.13
CA LEU A 83 8.21 -4.71 9.82
C LEU A 83 6.90 -4.23 10.45
N TYR A 84 6.94 -3.65 11.66
CA TYR A 84 5.76 -3.06 12.30
C TYR A 84 5.17 -1.94 11.46
N TYR A 85 6.00 -1.01 10.95
CA TYR A 85 5.51 0.08 10.10
C TYR A 85 4.85 -0.47 8.83
N LEU A 86 5.49 -1.42 8.15
CA LEU A 86 4.95 -2.02 6.93
C LEU A 86 3.62 -2.74 7.17
N LEU A 87 3.55 -3.54 8.24
CA LEU A 87 2.34 -4.30 8.59
C LEU A 87 1.20 -3.42 9.08
N SER A 88 1.51 -2.28 9.70
CA SER A 88 0.50 -1.32 10.18
C SER A 88 -0.23 -0.60 9.04
N GLU A 89 0.31 -0.65 7.83
CA GLU A 89 -0.31 -0.07 6.63
C GLU A 89 -1.17 -1.07 5.85
N LEU A 90 -1.12 -2.35 6.24
CA LEU A 90 -1.85 -3.41 5.58
C LEU A 90 -3.14 -3.74 6.35
N PRO A 91 -4.20 -4.17 5.64
CA PRO A 91 -5.35 -4.74 6.31
C PRO A 91 -4.93 -6.02 7.05
N GLN A 92 -5.69 -6.37 8.09
CA GLN A 92 -5.50 -7.65 8.76
C GLN A 92 -5.64 -8.80 7.75
N PRO A 93 -4.77 -9.83 7.81
CA PRO A 93 -4.93 -11.03 7.01
C PRO A 93 -6.34 -11.61 7.12
N GLY A 94 -6.96 -11.86 5.96
CA GLY A 94 -8.32 -12.40 5.88
C GLY A 94 -9.46 -11.36 5.90
N THR A 95 -9.17 -10.06 6.05
CA THR A 95 -10.18 -9.00 5.88
C THR A 95 -10.72 -9.03 4.45
N LYS A 96 -12.03 -9.29 4.31
CA LYS A 96 -12.71 -9.34 3.01
C LYS A 96 -13.22 -7.95 2.61
N GLY A 97 -13.18 -7.67 1.31
CA GLY A 97 -13.78 -6.44 0.75
C GLY A 97 -12.99 -5.16 1.05
N PHE A 98 -11.80 -5.26 1.66
CA PHE A 98 -10.91 -4.12 1.80
C PHE A 98 -10.32 -3.75 0.43
N ILE A 99 -10.41 -2.47 0.08
CA ILE A 99 -9.81 -1.93 -1.13
C ILE A 99 -8.47 -1.30 -0.74
N ASN A 100 -7.37 -1.94 -1.15
CA ASN A 100 -6.04 -1.39 -0.95
C ASN A 100 -5.79 -0.24 -1.93
N HIS A 101 -5.41 0.94 -1.45
CA HIS A 101 -5.14 2.13 -2.27
C HIS A 101 -3.66 2.34 -2.63
N GLY A 102 -2.85 1.33 -2.36
CA GLY A 102 -1.40 1.34 -2.49
C GLY A 102 -0.69 1.72 -1.19
N LEU A 103 0.63 1.60 -1.20
CA LEU A 103 1.53 1.96 -0.11
C LEU A 103 2.43 3.12 -0.50
N SER A 104 2.40 4.18 0.31
CA SER A 104 3.27 5.35 0.12
C SER A 104 4.61 5.12 0.83
N PRO A 105 5.75 5.56 0.26
CA PRO A 105 7.02 5.60 0.99
C PRO A 105 6.96 6.45 2.28
N GLY A 106 6.02 7.39 2.35
CA GLY A 106 5.75 8.20 3.55
C GLY A 106 4.71 7.61 4.51
N GLY A 107 4.13 6.45 4.18
CA GLY A 107 3.09 5.79 4.94
C GLY A 107 1.79 6.58 5.08
N LEU A 108 0.98 6.20 6.07
CA LEU A 108 -0.32 6.83 6.36
C LEU A 108 -0.27 7.94 7.41
N ALA A 109 0.90 8.19 8.01
CA ALA A 109 1.01 8.99 9.23
C ALA A 109 0.86 10.50 9.00
N ASN A 110 1.33 11.04 7.87
CA ASN A 110 1.53 12.49 7.69
C ASN A 110 1.02 13.05 6.34
N GLY A 111 0.21 12.30 5.59
CA GLY A 111 -0.20 12.71 4.23
C GLY A 111 -1.03 14.00 4.15
N SER A 112 -1.57 14.51 5.26
CA SER A 112 -2.46 15.68 5.28
C SER A 112 -1.76 17.04 5.36
N GLN A 113 -0.42 17.09 5.47
CA GLN A 113 0.34 18.35 5.65
C GLN A 113 1.29 18.67 4.50
N GLU A 114 1.07 18.11 3.30
CA GLU A 114 2.05 18.14 2.19
C GLU A 114 3.40 17.51 2.57
N GLU A 115 3.40 16.69 3.61
CA GLU A 115 4.55 15.95 4.09
C GLU A 115 4.48 14.51 3.56
N CYS A 116 5.62 13.80 3.65
CA CYS A 116 5.67 12.36 3.43
C CYS A 116 5.05 11.94 2.07
N TYR A 117 5.42 12.67 1.02
CA TYR A 117 5.02 12.39 -0.37
C TYR A 117 3.51 12.42 -0.63
N TRP A 118 2.73 13.19 0.14
CA TRP A 118 1.27 13.35 -0.04
C TRP A 118 0.46 12.04 0.01
N GLY A 119 1.06 10.96 0.52
CA GLY A 119 0.46 9.62 0.45
C GLY A 119 0.41 9.03 -0.97
N HIS A 120 1.16 9.60 -1.93
CA HIS A 120 1.25 9.09 -3.29
C HIS A 120 1.99 7.76 -3.36
N ILE A 121 1.68 6.97 -4.38
CA ILE A 121 2.18 5.63 -4.60
C ILE A 121 3.26 5.66 -5.68
N PHE A 122 4.45 5.23 -5.32
CA PHE A 122 5.64 5.22 -6.16
C PHE A 122 6.01 3.79 -6.56
N TRP A 123 7.07 3.65 -7.35
CA TRP A 123 7.75 2.37 -7.59
C TRP A 123 8.26 1.72 -6.29
N ASP A 124 8.43 2.47 -5.20
CA ASP A 124 8.81 1.98 -3.88
C ASP A 124 7.89 0.86 -3.37
N GLN A 125 6.59 1.00 -3.61
CA GLN A 125 5.62 -0.03 -3.31
C GLN A 125 6.02 -1.35 -3.96
N ASP A 126 6.26 -1.34 -5.26
CA ASP A 126 6.38 -2.55 -6.10
C ASP A 126 7.78 -3.17 -6.00
N LEU A 127 8.81 -2.36 -5.74
CA LEU A 127 10.21 -2.83 -5.67
C LEU A 127 10.71 -3.09 -4.25
N TRP A 128 10.48 -2.16 -3.32
CA TRP A 128 11.10 -2.21 -1.99
C TRP A 128 10.19 -2.88 -0.95
N MET A 129 8.90 -2.55 -0.98
CA MET A 129 7.93 -3.04 0.01
C MET A 129 7.36 -4.41 -0.39
N PHE A 130 6.96 -4.55 -1.65
CA PHE A 130 6.24 -5.71 -2.17
C PHE A 130 6.92 -7.07 -1.91
N PRO A 131 8.25 -7.25 -2.10
CA PRO A 131 8.85 -8.57 -1.95
C PRO A 131 8.71 -9.13 -0.53
N ASN A 132 8.85 -8.29 0.50
CA ASN A 132 8.70 -8.72 1.89
C ASN A 132 7.24 -9.06 2.19
N ILE A 133 6.30 -8.26 1.71
CA ILE A 133 4.87 -8.52 1.89
C ILE A 133 4.48 -9.83 1.20
N LEU A 134 4.94 -10.07 -0.02
CA LEU A 134 4.67 -11.30 -0.76
C LEU A 134 5.15 -12.55 -0.02
N MET A 135 6.32 -12.49 0.62
CA MET A 135 6.87 -13.64 1.36
C MET A 135 6.02 -14.03 2.58
N PHE A 136 5.43 -13.07 3.28
CA PHE A 136 4.71 -13.33 4.53
C PHE A 136 3.18 -13.33 4.36
N HIS A 137 2.66 -12.50 3.46
CA HIS A 137 1.24 -12.18 3.29
C HIS A 137 0.87 -12.06 1.79
N PRO A 138 0.86 -13.19 1.04
CA PRO A 138 0.55 -13.19 -0.39
C PRO A 138 -0.85 -12.63 -0.71
N GLU A 139 -1.81 -12.72 0.20
CA GLU A 139 -3.14 -12.11 0.09
C GLU A 139 -3.07 -10.58 0.09
N ALA A 140 -2.21 -9.99 0.93
CA ALA A 140 -1.99 -8.55 0.95
C ALA A 140 -1.22 -8.09 -0.29
N ALA A 141 -0.22 -8.87 -0.72
CA ALA A 141 0.49 -8.64 -1.98
C ALA A 141 -0.46 -8.63 -3.18
N ARG A 142 -1.44 -9.56 -3.23
CA ARG A 142 -2.46 -9.55 -4.28
C ARG A 142 -3.26 -8.25 -4.30
N ALA A 143 -3.69 -7.77 -3.13
CA ALA A 143 -4.44 -6.52 -3.03
C ALA A 143 -3.62 -5.29 -3.51
N ILE A 144 -2.31 -5.30 -3.29
CA ILE A 144 -1.39 -4.28 -3.82
C ILE A 144 -1.33 -4.33 -5.35
N LEU A 145 -1.27 -5.51 -5.96
CA LEU A 145 -1.31 -5.63 -7.42
C LEU A 145 -2.67 -5.22 -8.00
N GLU A 146 -3.77 -5.53 -7.32
CA GLU A 146 -5.12 -5.10 -7.71
C GLU A 146 -5.28 -3.56 -7.70
N TYR A 147 -4.49 -2.83 -6.90
CA TYR A 147 -4.38 -1.38 -7.04
C TYR A 147 -3.83 -0.96 -8.41
N ARG A 148 -2.75 -1.61 -8.90
CA ARG A 148 -2.18 -1.34 -10.23
C ARG A 148 -3.14 -1.74 -11.35
N VAL A 149 -3.90 -2.82 -11.20
CA VAL A 149 -4.98 -3.17 -12.13
C VAL A 149 -6.01 -2.05 -12.19
N ARG A 150 -6.55 -1.62 -11.04
CA ARG A 150 -7.61 -0.60 -10.99
C ARG A 150 -7.16 0.77 -11.52
N THR A 151 -5.87 1.08 -11.40
CA THR A 151 -5.26 2.32 -11.90
C THR A 151 -4.74 2.22 -13.34
N LEU A 152 -4.89 1.08 -14.01
CA LEU A 152 -4.46 0.87 -15.40
C LEU A 152 -5.07 1.90 -16.35
N GLY A 153 -6.32 2.30 -16.16
CA GLY A 153 -6.96 3.33 -16.98
C GLY A 153 -6.22 4.68 -16.96
N GLY A 154 -5.73 5.09 -15.78
CA GLY A 154 -4.88 6.28 -15.65
C GLY A 154 -3.53 6.09 -16.34
N ALA A 155 -2.91 4.92 -16.19
CA ALA A 155 -1.63 4.60 -16.82
C ALA A 155 -1.70 4.60 -18.37
N LEU A 156 -2.80 4.09 -18.94
CA LEU A 156 -3.07 4.17 -20.38
C LEU A 156 -3.19 5.63 -20.84
N LYS A 157 -3.87 6.47 -20.05
CA LYS A 157 -4.04 7.89 -20.37
C LYS A 157 -2.71 8.65 -20.30
N ASN A 158 -1.86 8.34 -19.33
CA ASN A 158 -0.53 8.93 -19.19
C ASN A 158 0.33 8.62 -20.43
N ALA A 159 0.37 7.37 -20.89
CA ALA A 159 1.09 6.99 -22.11
C ALA A 159 0.55 7.74 -23.34
N GLN A 160 -0.78 7.77 -23.51
CA GLN A 160 -1.43 8.47 -24.62
C GLN A 160 -1.07 9.97 -24.66
N ASN A 161 -1.06 10.64 -23.51
CA ASN A 161 -0.75 12.07 -23.42
C ASN A 161 0.68 12.38 -23.87
N LEU A 162 1.60 11.42 -23.74
CA LEU A 162 2.99 11.52 -24.20
C LEU A 162 3.20 10.95 -25.61
N GLY A 163 2.12 10.54 -26.31
CA GLY A 163 2.20 9.98 -27.67
C GLY A 163 2.66 8.53 -27.74
N TYR A 164 2.77 7.84 -26.59
CA TYR A 164 3.10 6.41 -26.52
C TYR A 164 1.85 5.53 -26.56
N ARG A 165 2.05 4.23 -26.80
CA ARG A 165 1.00 3.20 -26.71
C ARG A 165 1.11 2.46 -25.38
N GLY A 166 0.16 1.56 -25.10
CA GLY A 166 0.18 0.76 -23.89
C GLY A 166 0.00 1.60 -22.62
N ALA A 167 0.56 1.14 -21.50
CA ALA A 167 0.43 1.76 -20.20
C ALA A 167 1.76 2.34 -19.69
N LYS A 168 1.75 3.61 -19.28
CA LYS A 168 2.80 4.24 -18.49
C LYS A 168 2.24 4.54 -17.11
N PHE A 169 2.60 3.75 -16.11
CA PHE A 169 2.22 4.05 -14.74
C PHE A 169 2.81 5.40 -14.31
N ALA A 170 2.06 6.10 -13.47
CA ALA A 170 2.49 7.37 -12.91
C ALA A 170 3.74 7.17 -12.04
N TRP A 171 4.65 8.14 -12.10
CA TRP A 171 5.76 8.23 -11.14
C TRP A 171 5.19 8.44 -9.72
N GLU A 172 4.27 9.39 -9.60
CA GLU A 172 3.46 9.60 -8.40
C GLU A 172 2.01 9.26 -8.74
N SER A 173 1.51 8.17 -8.18
CA SER A 173 0.15 7.70 -8.42
C SER A 173 -0.76 7.98 -7.24
N ALA A 174 -1.96 8.48 -7.51
CA ALA A 174 -3.02 8.66 -6.50
C ALA A 174 -4.23 7.74 -6.81
N SER A 175 -5.45 8.20 -6.50
CA SER A 175 -6.67 7.38 -6.61
C SER A 175 -7.06 7.02 -8.05
N THR A 176 -6.70 7.84 -9.03
CA THR A 176 -7.10 7.66 -10.45
C THR A 176 -6.06 6.94 -11.30
N GLY A 177 -4.81 6.85 -10.83
CA GLY A 177 -3.67 6.36 -11.62
C GLY A 177 -3.11 7.36 -12.63
N LEU A 178 -3.67 8.58 -12.70
CA LEU A 178 -3.09 9.66 -13.49
C LEU A 178 -1.81 10.17 -12.80
N GLU A 179 -0.88 10.66 -13.61
CA GLU A 179 0.32 11.32 -13.11
C GLU A 179 -0.07 12.53 -12.25
N VAL A 180 0.41 12.56 -11.00
CA VAL A 180 0.26 13.71 -10.09
C VAL A 180 1.61 14.28 -9.65
N CYS A 181 2.72 13.76 -10.18
CA CYS A 181 4.04 14.31 -9.92
C CYS A 181 4.09 15.77 -10.42
N PRO A 182 4.46 16.74 -9.56
CA PRO A 182 4.53 18.13 -9.97
C PRO A 182 5.71 18.44 -10.89
N GLU A 183 6.71 17.55 -10.94
CA GLU A 183 7.94 17.74 -11.69
C GLU A 183 7.99 16.82 -12.92
N ASP A 184 7.89 17.43 -14.11
CA ASP A 184 7.91 16.71 -15.40
C ASP A 184 9.17 15.86 -15.58
N ILE A 185 10.31 16.25 -15.01
CA ILE A 185 11.56 15.48 -15.15
C ILE A 185 11.42 14.06 -14.60
N TYR A 186 10.70 13.88 -13.49
CA TYR A 186 10.43 12.56 -12.94
C TYR A 186 9.19 11.95 -13.59
N GLY A 187 8.08 12.71 -13.62
CA GLY A 187 6.80 12.27 -14.15
C GLY A 187 6.86 11.79 -15.60
N ILE A 188 7.69 12.41 -16.45
CA ILE A 188 7.82 12.03 -17.86
C ILE A 188 8.98 11.03 -18.06
N GLN A 189 10.16 11.30 -17.50
CA GLN A 189 11.39 10.60 -17.90
C GLN A 189 11.68 9.35 -17.08
N GLU A 190 11.22 9.24 -15.83
CA GLU A 190 11.46 8.06 -14.98
C GLU A 190 10.48 6.92 -15.29
N VAL A 191 10.58 6.42 -16.52
CA VAL A 191 9.72 5.36 -17.07
C VAL A 191 9.99 3.97 -16.46
N HIS A 192 11.02 3.83 -15.60
CA HIS A 192 11.37 2.55 -14.99
C HIS A 192 10.35 2.07 -13.95
N VAL A 193 9.43 2.93 -13.48
CA VAL A 193 8.27 2.53 -12.66
C VAL A 193 7.50 1.37 -13.30
N ASN A 194 7.36 1.37 -14.63
CA ASN A 194 6.74 0.27 -15.37
C ASN A 194 7.47 -1.07 -15.19
N GLY A 195 8.81 -1.04 -15.10
CA GLY A 195 9.63 -2.22 -14.83
C GLY A 195 9.40 -2.75 -13.42
N ALA A 196 9.32 -1.87 -12.41
CA ALA A 196 9.03 -2.25 -11.03
C ALA A 196 7.63 -2.88 -10.90
N VAL A 197 6.61 -2.29 -11.53
CA VAL A 197 5.25 -2.85 -11.54
C VAL A 197 5.24 -4.26 -12.12
N VAL A 198 5.78 -4.47 -13.33
CA VAL A 198 5.77 -5.80 -13.96
C VAL A 198 6.62 -6.80 -13.19
N LEU A 199 7.73 -6.37 -12.58
CA LEU A 199 8.53 -7.22 -11.70
C LEU A 199 7.70 -7.71 -10.51
N ALA A 200 6.88 -6.87 -9.88
CA ALA A 200 6.00 -7.27 -8.79
C ALA A 200 4.97 -8.33 -9.24
N PHE A 201 4.32 -8.14 -10.39
CA PHE A 201 3.43 -9.16 -10.97
C PHE A 201 4.17 -10.48 -11.25
N GLN A 202 5.39 -10.40 -11.80
CA GLN A 202 6.21 -11.58 -12.08
C GLN A 202 6.60 -12.32 -10.79
N LEU A 203 7.07 -11.60 -9.77
CA LEU A 203 7.42 -12.17 -8.47
C LEU A 203 6.21 -12.85 -7.83
N TYR A 204 5.05 -12.19 -7.88
CA TYR A 204 3.80 -12.74 -7.39
C TYR A 204 3.46 -14.07 -8.05
N TYR A 205 3.44 -14.09 -9.38
CA TYR A 205 3.16 -15.30 -10.14
C TYR A 205 4.13 -16.44 -9.79
N HIS A 206 5.43 -16.16 -9.73
CA HIS A 206 6.42 -17.18 -9.39
C HIS A 206 6.24 -17.73 -7.98
N CYS A 207 5.84 -16.89 -7.02
CA CYS A 207 5.63 -17.30 -5.63
C CYS A 207 4.33 -18.08 -5.42
N THR A 208 3.22 -17.63 -6.02
CA THR A 208 1.86 -18.12 -5.70
C THR A 208 1.25 -19.03 -6.76
N GLN A 209 1.71 -18.93 -8.02
CA GLN A 209 1.09 -19.54 -9.19
C GLN A 209 -0.41 -19.18 -9.35
N ASP A 210 -0.84 -18.06 -8.78
CA ASP A 210 -2.22 -17.60 -8.84
C ASP A 210 -2.56 -17.04 -10.22
N LEU A 211 -3.08 -17.91 -11.08
CA LEU A 211 -3.52 -17.58 -12.44
C LEU A 211 -4.78 -16.72 -12.45
N GLN A 212 -5.61 -16.73 -11.40
CA GLN A 212 -6.86 -15.96 -11.38
C GLN A 212 -6.58 -14.46 -11.37
N LEU A 213 -5.50 -14.01 -10.72
CA LEU A 213 -5.07 -12.61 -10.79
C LEU A 213 -4.89 -12.15 -12.25
N PHE A 214 -4.29 -13.01 -13.09
CA PHE A 214 -3.99 -12.67 -14.48
C PHE A 214 -5.18 -12.85 -15.40
N GLN A 215 -5.95 -13.92 -15.22
CA GLN A 215 -7.04 -14.30 -16.12
C GLN A 215 -8.35 -13.55 -15.84
N GLU A 216 -8.63 -13.25 -14.57
CA GLU A 216 -9.92 -12.73 -14.13
C GLU A 216 -9.82 -11.32 -13.56
N ALA A 217 -8.76 -11.05 -12.79
CA ALA A 217 -8.59 -9.77 -12.11
C ALA A 217 -7.73 -8.76 -12.89
N GLY A 218 -7.51 -8.94 -14.19
CA GLY A 218 -6.87 -7.95 -15.07
C GLY A 218 -5.34 -7.85 -14.98
N GLY A 219 -4.66 -8.79 -14.31
CA GLY A 219 -3.20 -8.81 -14.25
C GLY A 219 -2.54 -9.00 -15.62
N TRP A 220 -3.16 -9.75 -16.53
CA TRP A 220 -2.67 -9.86 -17.91
C TRP A 220 -2.74 -8.53 -18.66
N ASP A 221 -3.83 -7.78 -18.49
CA ASP A 221 -4.02 -6.48 -19.15
C ASP A 221 -2.92 -5.49 -18.74
N VAL A 222 -2.53 -5.51 -17.46
CA VAL A 222 -1.41 -4.70 -16.95
C VAL A 222 -0.10 -5.08 -17.63
N VAL A 223 0.29 -6.37 -17.60
CA VAL A 223 1.57 -6.82 -18.15
C VAL A 223 1.64 -6.58 -19.66
N SER A 224 0.56 -6.89 -20.39
CA SER A 224 0.46 -6.69 -21.83
C SER A 224 0.56 -5.21 -22.20
N ALA A 225 -0.16 -4.33 -21.49
CA ALA A 225 -0.13 -2.90 -21.76
C ALA A 225 1.25 -2.28 -21.47
N VAL A 226 1.94 -2.73 -20.42
CA VAL A 226 3.32 -2.27 -20.15
C VAL A 226 4.29 -2.75 -21.23
N ALA A 227 4.15 -3.99 -21.72
CA ALA A 227 4.96 -4.48 -22.83
C ALA A 227 4.73 -3.67 -24.12
N GLU A 228 3.48 -3.29 -24.41
CA GLU A 228 3.15 -2.42 -25.54
C GLU A 228 3.77 -1.02 -25.38
N PHE A 229 3.78 -0.47 -24.16
CA PHE A 229 4.47 0.78 -23.87
C PHE A 229 5.94 0.70 -24.23
N TRP A 230 6.66 -0.33 -23.76
CA TRP A 230 8.08 -0.50 -24.08
C TRP A 230 8.33 -0.63 -25.58
N CYS A 231 7.48 -1.37 -26.30
CA CYS A 231 7.58 -1.49 -27.75
C CYS A 231 7.39 -0.14 -28.47
N SER A 232 6.54 0.73 -27.94
CA SER A 232 6.33 2.07 -28.50
C SER A 232 7.38 3.10 -28.07
N ARG A 233 8.09 2.84 -26.97
CA ARG A 233 9.01 3.78 -26.33
C ARG A 233 10.45 3.65 -26.81
N VAL A 234 10.85 2.47 -27.29
CA VAL A 234 12.20 2.23 -27.81
C VAL A 234 12.33 2.68 -29.26
N GLU A 235 13.49 3.21 -29.61
CA GLU A 235 13.82 3.64 -30.97
C GLU A 235 14.83 2.69 -31.62
N TRP A 236 14.59 2.29 -32.87
CA TRP A 236 15.58 1.53 -33.63
C TRP A 236 16.73 2.44 -34.08
N SER A 237 17.97 2.02 -33.84
CA SER A 237 19.19 2.64 -34.39
C SER A 237 19.67 1.83 -35.60
N PRO A 238 19.52 2.31 -36.85
CA PRO A 238 20.04 1.62 -38.03
C PRO A 238 21.57 1.46 -38.02
N GLN A 239 22.28 2.41 -37.40
CA GLN A 239 23.75 2.44 -37.32
C GLN A 239 24.27 1.33 -36.40
N GLU A 240 23.66 1.21 -35.23
CA GLU A 240 24.09 0.25 -34.20
C GLU A 240 23.35 -1.09 -34.30
N LYS A 241 22.30 -1.17 -35.12
CA LYS A 241 21.43 -2.34 -35.29
C LYS A 241 20.83 -2.85 -33.98
N MET A 242 20.43 -1.92 -33.12
CA MET A 242 19.81 -2.22 -31.83
C MET A 242 18.75 -1.18 -31.47
N TYR A 243 17.90 -1.53 -30.49
CA TYR A 243 16.90 -0.63 -29.93
C TYR A 243 17.50 0.18 -28.77
N HIS A 244 17.22 1.48 -28.75
CA HIS A 244 17.70 2.43 -27.75
C HIS A 244 16.52 2.98 -26.96
N LEU A 245 16.75 3.24 -25.67
CA LEU A 245 15.89 4.09 -24.85
C LEU A 245 16.63 5.41 -24.65
N LYS A 246 16.16 6.47 -25.31
CA LYS A 246 16.77 7.81 -25.23
C LYS A 246 15.97 8.71 -24.29
N GLY A 247 16.64 9.66 -23.64
CA GLY A 247 15.97 10.75 -22.92
C GLY A 247 15.19 11.67 -23.87
N GLU A 248 14.25 12.44 -23.34
CA GLU A 248 13.58 13.52 -24.08
C GLU A 248 14.40 14.81 -23.91
N ASP A 249 14.70 15.49 -25.03
CA ASP A 249 15.47 16.75 -25.09
C ASP A 249 14.62 17.98 -24.72
#